data_AF-A0A2W2EWM4-F1
#
_entry.id   AF-A0A2W2EWM4-F1
#
_cell.length_a   1.000
_cell.length_b   1.000
_cell.length_c   1.000
_cell.angle_alpha   90.00
_cell.angle_beta   90.00
_cell.angle_gamma   90.00
#
_symmetry.space_group_name_H-M   'P 1'
#
loop_
_entity.id
_entity.type
_entity.pdbx_description
1 polymer ?
#
loop_
_entity_poly.entity_id
_entity_poly.type
_entity_poly.pdbx_seq_one_letter_code
_entity_poly.pdbx_strand_id
1 'polypeptide(L)'
;MILRSRTVSLLALGAICLTGCTSEDQPAQPSLKPLALKEQVSNIVKSADGYAVSWAGVLNNANPWHFGEHVVATIVGHDAKGAEVVRMDQPLDAVPPGGQLAFTGQAKAAQRPAKVSIQYRPAQWRQAARIPSAFQRFPVSRVQTLRQKDGSYLVTGYVSNPYRVTAGSLVVNAMLRDQSGKLIGGGSTFVDDVKAGRPPRFVLTVSGVPKKVKVARTDVSARTWGSTGKPYEELALAGMAPVHTVKPTTEPFAEDRRTQIVSEYKQ
;
A
#
# COMPACT_ATOMS: atom_id res chain seq x y z
N MET A 1 -0.94 3.65 -89.25
CA MET A 1 0.51 3.61 -88.94
C MET A 1 0.70 2.65 -87.78
N ILE A 2 1.16 1.40 -87.96
CA ILE A 2 2.58 1.00 -88.19
C ILE A 2 3.43 1.47 -86.97
N LEU A 3 4.12 0.67 -86.17
CA LEU A 3 4.64 -0.70 -86.30
C LEU A 3 4.90 -1.31 -84.89
N ARG A 4 4.94 -2.65 -84.89
CA ARG A 4 5.45 -3.62 -83.89
C ARG A 4 6.84 -3.25 -83.32
N SER A 5 7.18 -3.75 -82.12
CA SER A 5 8.09 -4.91 -81.98
C SER A 5 8.27 -5.39 -80.52
N ARG A 6 8.41 -6.70 -80.38
CA ARG A 6 8.74 -7.48 -79.17
C ARG A 6 10.23 -7.84 -79.20
N THR A 7 10.89 -7.91 -78.04
CA THR A 7 11.97 -8.84 -77.62
C THR A 7 12.46 -8.36 -76.24
N VAL A 8 12.30 -9.04 -75.09
CA VAL A 8 12.69 -10.38 -74.61
C VAL A 8 14.18 -10.46 -74.18
N SER A 9 14.37 -10.85 -72.90
CA SER A 9 15.52 -11.55 -72.28
C SER A 9 16.79 -10.74 -71.93
N LEU A 10 17.54 -11.00 -70.84
CA LEU A 10 17.46 -11.82 -69.61
C LEU A 10 18.77 -11.51 -68.80
N LEU A 11 18.78 -11.87 -67.50
CA LEU A 11 19.95 -12.07 -66.59
C LEU A 11 20.64 -10.80 -66.02
N ALA A 12 21.13 -10.75 -64.77
CA ALA A 12 21.03 -11.56 -63.55
C ALA A 12 21.80 -10.83 -62.43
N LEU A 13 21.53 -11.23 -61.17
CA LEU A 13 22.37 -11.08 -59.96
C LEU A 13 22.57 -9.68 -59.35
N GLY A 14 22.13 -9.53 -58.09
CA GLY A 14 22.70 -8.53 -57.20
C GLY A 14 21.93 -8.26 -55.92
N ALA A 15 22.44 -8.80 -54.82
CA ALA A 15 22.25 -8.33 -53.44
C ALA A 15 20.89 -8.56 -52.76
N ILE A 16 20.89 -9.65 -51.98
CA ILE A 16 20.07 -9.86 -50.80
C ILE A 16 20.38 -8.75 -49.79
N CYS A 17 19.53 -7.73 -49.68
CA CYS A 17 19.49 -6.89 -48.49
C CYS A 17 18.52 -7.56 -47.52
N LEU A 18 19.08 -8.34 -46.59
CA LEU A 18 18.38 -8.81 -45.39
C LEU A 18 17.82 -7.57 -44.68
N THR A 19 16.50 -7.36 -44.78
CA THR A 19 15.78 -6.54 -43.81
C THR A 19 15.82 -7.30 -42.50
N GLY A 20 16.93 -7.15 -41.78
CA GLY A 20 17.01 -7.48 -40.37
C GLY A 20 16.08 -6.53 -39.64
N CYS A 21 14.82 -6.94 -39.47
CA CYS A 21 14.02 -6.48 -38.34
C CYS A 21 14.75 -6.97 -37.09
N THR A 22 15.76 -6.22 -36.64
CA THR A 22 16.21 -6.29 -35.27
C THR A 22 15.02 -5.82 -34.45
N SER A 23 14.18 -6.77 -34.03
CA SER A 23 13.42 -6.58 -32.81
C SER A 23 14.46 -6.28 -31.75
N GLU A 24 14.61 -4.99 -31.42
CA GLU A 24 15.13 -4.62 -30.12
C GLU A 24 14.37 -5.48 -29.12
N ASP A 25 15.08 -6.39 -28.44
CA ASP A 25 14.59 -7.10 -27.28
C ASP A 25 14.23 -6.03 -26.25
N GLN A 26 13.00 -5.53 -26.35
CA GLN A 26 12.42 -4.61 -25.40
C GLN A 26 12.46 -5.38 -24.08
N PRO A 27 13.28 -4.96 -23.10
CA PRO A 27 13.49 -5.76 -21.90
C PRO A 27 12.12 -6.04 -21.30
N ALA A 28 11.78 -7.32 -21.20
CA ALA A 28 10.48 -7.77 -20.72
C ALA A 28 10.15 -7.00 -19.44
N GLN A 29 9.08 -6.19 -19.48
CA GLN A 29 8.69 -5.43 -18.31
C GLN A 29 8.53 -6.41 -17.15
N PRO A 30 9.25 -6.23 -16.03
CA PRO A 30 9.19 -7.18 -14.94
C PRO A 30 7.75 -7.30 -14.47
N SER A 31 7.23 -8.52 -14.49
CA SER A 31 5.86 -8.82 -14.10
C SER A 31 5.60 -8.30 -12.68
N LEU A 32 4.49 -7.59 -12.49
CA LEU A 32 4.12 -7.04 -11.20
C LEU A 32 3.92 -8.17 -10.17
N LYS A 33 4.55 -8.03 -9.01
CA LYS A 33 4.48 -9.01 -7.92
C LYS A 33 3.14 -8.89 -7.20
N PRO A 34 2.48 -9.98 -6.81
CA PRO A 34 1.26 -9.91 -6.02
C PRO A 34 1.52 -9.21 -4.67
N LEU A 35 0.47 -8.62 -4.09
CA LEU A 35 0.52 -8.22 -2.68
C LEU A 35 0.86 -9.44 -1.82
N ALA A 36 1.53 -9.23 -0.69
CA ALA A 36 1.85 -10.26 0.28
C ALA A 36 1.28 -9.92 1.66
N LEU A 37 0.49 -10.82 2.25
CA LEU A 37 0.06 -10.71 3.64
C LEU A 37 1.22 -11.12 4.56
N LYS A 38 1.93 -10.13 5.09
CA LYS A 38 3.15 -10.33 5.89
C LYS A 38 2.85 -10.75 7.32
N GLU A 39 1.80 -10.18 7.88
CA GLU A 39 1.37 -10.42 9.25
C GLU A 39 -0.14 -10.50 9.29
N GLN A 40 -0.66 -11.37 10.16
CA GLN A 40 -2.08 -11.41 10.46
C GLN A 40 -2.32 -11.97 11.86
N VAL A 41 -3.41 -11.54 12.46
CA VAL A 41 -3.95 -12.12 13.69
C VAL A 41 -5.47 -12.01 13.63
N SER A 42 -6.13 -12.98 14.27
CA SER A 42 -7.55 -12.93 14.56
C SER A 42 -7.78 -13.32 16.01
N ASN A 43 -8.77 -12.68 16.63
CA ASN A 43 -9.16 -12.97 18.00
C ASN A 43 -10.67 -13.17 18.08
N ILE A 44 -11.07 -14.06 18.99
CA ILE A 44 -12.47 -14.43 19.18
C ILE A 44 -12.77 -14.27 20.66
N VAL A 45 -13.69 -13.37 20.97
CA VAL A 45 -14.09 -13.06 22.35
C VAL A 45 -15.59 -13.20 22.49
N LYS A 46 -16.05 -13.84 23.57
CA LYS A 46 -17.47 -13.94 23.89
C LYS A 46 -18.02 -12.55 24.20
N SER A 47 -19.14 -12.18 23.59
CA SER A 47 -19.91 -10.94 23.86
C SER A 47 -21.34 -11.28 24.26
N ALA A 48 -22.14 -10.27 24.65
CA ALA A 48 -23.55 -10.46 24.99
C ALA A 48 -24.34 -11.13 23.84
N ASP A 49 -24.14 -10.66 22.61
CA ASP A 49 -24.89 -11.12 21.42
C ASP A 49 -24.23 -12.28 20.65
N GLY A 50 -23.35 -13.05 21.28
CA GLY A 50 -22.61 -14.12 20.60
C GLY A 50 -21.10 -13.99 20.78
N TYR A 51 -20.37 -13.80 19.68
CA TYR A 51 -18.92 -13.69 19.66
C TYR A 51 -18.50 -12.50 18.81
N ALA A 52 -17.55 -11.71 19.31
CA ALA A 52 -16.83 -10.72 18.54
C ALA A 52 -15.59 -11.36 17.91
N VAL A 53 -15.47 -11.26 16.60
CA VAL A 53 -14.32 -11.69 15.82
C VAL A 53 -13.59 -10.43 15.37
N SER A 54 -12.39 -10.18 15.87
CA SER A 54 -11.54 -9.08 15.41
C SER A 54 -10.35 -9.62 14.63
N TRP A 55 -9.87 -8.84 13.67
CA TRP A 55 -8.68 -9.16 12.89
C TRP A 55 -7.82 -7.93 12.67
N ALA A 56 -6.54 -8.19 12.46
CA ALA A 56 -5.56 -7.21 12.03
C ALA A 56 -4.58 -7.87 11.08
N GLY A 57 -4.12 -7.15 10.06
CA GLY A 57 -3.13 -7.65 9.11
C GLY A 57 -2.31 -6.54 8.48
N VAL A 58 -1.21 -6.95 7.84
CA VAL A 58 -0.31 -6.06 7.10
C VAL A 58 -0.08 -6.62 5.70
N LEU A 59 -0.58 -5.92 4.68
CA LEU A 59 -0.25 -6.21 3.29
C LEU A 59 1.01 -5.44 2.89
N ASN A 60 1.86 -6.07 2.09
CA ASN A 60 3.07 -5.48 1.54
C ASN A 60 2.98 -5.44 0.02
N ASN A 61 3.30 -4.28 -0.56
CA ASN A 61 3.44 -4.09 -1.99
C ASN A 61 4.92 -4.04 -2.37
N ALA A 62 5.38 -5.05 -3.11
CA ALA A 62 6.76 -5.14 -3.58
C ALA A 62 7.01 -4.37 -4.89
N ASN A 63 5.98 -3.77 -5.50
CA ASN A 63 6.09 -3.02 -6.73
C ASN A 63 6.38 -1.55 -6.42
N PRO A 64 7.59 -1.03 -6.70
CA PRO A 64 7.99 0.30 -6.27
C PRO A 64 7.25 1.43 -7.00
N TRP A 65 6.64 1.17 -8.16
CA TRP A 65 6.04 2.21 -9.01
C TRP A 65 4.52 2.07 -9.20
N HIS A 66 3.87 1.14 -8.49
CA HIS A 66 2.46 0.84 -8.70
C HIS A 66 1.70 0.84 -7.38
N PHE A 67 0.54 1.49 -7.34
CA PHE A 67 -0.44 1.28 -6.29
C PHE A 67 -1.14 -0.06 -6.50
N GLY A 68 -1.38 -0.77 -5.40
CA GLY A 68 -2.34 -1.87 -5.38
C GLY A 68 -3.71 -1.32 -5.00
N GLU A 69 -4.61 -1.18 -5.97
CA GLU A 69 -5.94 -0.58 -5.80
C GLU A 69 -7.04 -1.63 -5.75
N HIS A 70 -8.22 -1.21 -5.27
CA HIS A 70 -9.45 -2.03 -5.21
C HIS A 70 -9.27 -3.39 -4.52
N VAL A 71 -8.38 -3.43 -3.53
CA VAL A 71 -8.13 -4.64 -2.74
C VAL A 71 -9.31 -4.91 -1.83
N VAL A 72 -9.77 -6.15 -1.78
CA VAL A 72 -10.80 -6.61 -0.85
C VAL A 72 -10.22 -7.76 -0.04
N ALA A 73 -10.21 -7.61 1.28
CA ALA A 73 -9.95 -8.72 2.20
C ALA A 73 -11.25 -9.48 2.47
N THR A 74 -11.22 -10.80 2.31
CA THR A 74 -12.32 -11.69 2.68
C THR A 74 -11.93 -12.42 3.96
N ILE A 75 -12.72 -12.20 5.01
CA ILE A 75 -12.56 -12.81 6.33
C ILE A 75 -13.64 -13.87 6.47
N VAL A 76 -13.22 -15.11 6.73
CA VAL A 76 -14.15 -16.24 6.91
C VAL A 76 -13.81 -16.96 8.20
N GLY A 77 -14.81 -17.12 9.07
CA GLY A 77 -14.72 -17.90 10.29
C GLY A 77 -15.52 -19.19 10.16
N HIS A 78 -14.90 -20.31 10.49
CA HIS A 78 -15.52 -21.63 10.52
C HIS A 78 -15.60 -22.14 11.96
N ASP A 79 -16.68 -22.83 12.31
CA ASP A 79 -16.80 -23.54 13.59
C ASP A 79 -15.93 -24.81 13.63
N ALA A 80 -16.01 -25.56 14.74
CA ALA A 80 -15.24 -26.80 14.92
C ALA A 80 -15.66 -27.94 13.97
N LYS A 81 -16.85 -27.86 13.38
CA LYS A 81 -17.38 -28.84 12.41
C LYS A 81 -17.08 -28.43 10.96
N GLY A 82 -16.50 -27.26 10.75
CA GLY A 82 -16.19 -26.72 9.43
C GLY A 82 -17.32 -25.93 8.78
N ALA A 83 -18.40 -25.61 9.51
CA ALA A 83 -19.46 -24.75 8.99
C ALA A 83 -19.03 -23.27 9.05
N GLU A 84 -19.32 -22.50 8.00
CA GLU A 84 -19.10 -21.05 7.99
C GLU A 84 -20.08 -20.38 8.98
N VAL A 85 -19.52 -19.62 9.93
CA VAL A 85 -20.30 -18.93 10.98
C VAL A 85 -20.14 -17.41 10.95
N VAL A 86 -19.20 -16.91 10.15
CA VAL A 86 -19.02 -15.48 9.86
C VAL A 86 -18.29 -15.31 8.55
N ARG A 87 -18.74 -14.33 7.76
CA ARG A 87 -18.06 -13.87 6.55
C ARG A 87 -18.17 -12.36 6.41
N MET A 88 -17.06 -11.74 6.04
CA MET A 88 -16.98 -10.31 5.79
C MET A 88 -16.06 -10.04 4.60
N ASP A 89 -16.55 -9.26 3.64
CA ASP A 89 -15.72 -8.68 2.59
C ASP A 89 -15.43 -7.22 2.98
N GLN A 90 -14.16 -6.92 3.24
CA GLN A 90 -13.69 -5.60 3.65
C GLN A 90 -12.91 -4.95 2.49
N PRO A 91 -13.46 -3.91 1.85
CA PRO A 91 -12.68 -3.05 0.98
C PRO A 91 -11.53 -2.42 1.75
N LEU A 92 -10.33 -2.44 1.17
CA LEU A 92 -9.13 -1.88 1.75
C LEU A 92 -8.73 -0.59 1.03
N ASP A 93 -7.94 0.25 1.71
CA ASP A 93 -7.33 1.40 1.07
C ASP A 93 -6.27 0.94 0.05
N ALA A 94 -5.93 1.82 -0.89
CA ALA A 94 -4.87 1.56 -1.84
C ALA A 94 -3.53 1.30 -1.13
N VAL A 95 -2.85 0.23 -1.51
CA VAL A 95 -1.53 -0.11 -0.99
C VAL A 95 -0.48 0.72 -1.72
N PRO A 96 0.29 1.57 -1.02
CA PRO A 96 1.21 2.50 -1.68
C PRO A 96 2.36 1.77 -2.40
N PRO A 97 2.98 2.39 -3.42
CA PRO A 97 4.12 1.83 -4.14
C PRO A 97 5.28 1.51 -3.19
N GLY A 98 5.79 0.29 -3.25
CA GLY A 98 6.88 -0.19 -2.39
C GLY A 98 6.56 -0.19 -0.88
N GLY A 99 5.30 0.04 -0.51
CA GLY A 99 4.91 0.28 0.87
C GLY A 99 4.06 -0.83 1.48
N GLN A 100 3.48 -0.51 2.64
CA GLN A 100 2.67 -1.45 3.43
C GLN A 100 1.32 -0.84 3.78
N LEU A 101 0.35 -1.73 3.99
CA LEU A 101 -1.01 -1.40 4.37
C LEU A 101 -1.40 -2.21 5.61
N ALA A 102 -1.38 -1.57 6.79
CA ALA A 102 -2.02 -2.10 7.98
C ALA A 102 -3.54 -2.01 7.83
N PHE A 103 -4.30 -3.06 8.15
CA PHE A 103 -5.76 -3.01 8.14
C PHE A 103 -6.30 -3.80 9.33
N THR A 104 -7.47 -3.37 9.82
CA THR A 104 -8.12 -3.99 10.98
C THR A 104 -9.62 -4.03 10.74
N GLY A 105 -10.32 -4.90 11.46
CA GLY A 105 -11.76 -4.97 11.38
C GLY A 105 -12.35 -5.85 12.46
N GLN A 106 -13.68 -5.85 12.53
CA GLN A 106 -14.45 -6.66 13.46
C GLN A 106 -15.79 -7.08 12.85
N ALA A 107 -16.26 -8.26 13.25
CA ALA A 107 -17.57 -8.78 12.91
C ALA A 107 -18.16 -9.52 14.12
N LYS A 108 -19.49 -9.62 14.15
CA LYS A 108 -20.20 -10.48 15.11
C LYS A 108 -20.44 -11.86 14.49
N ALA A 109 -20.35 -12.89 15.31
CA ALA A 109 -20.71 -14.26 14.96
C ALA A 109 -21.66 -14.83 16.02
N ALA A 110 -22.77 -15.45 15.60
CA ALA A 110 -23.73 -16.06 16.53
C ALA A 110 -23.11 -17.29 17.24
N GLN A 111 -22.34 -18.08 16.49
CA GLN A 111 -21.62 -19.25 16.96
C GLN A 111 -20.12 -18.96 17.09
N ARG A 112 -19.42 -19.75 17.91
CA ARG A 112 -17.98 -19.57 18.11
C ARG A 112 -17.22 -20.09 16.88
N PRO A 113 -16.49 -19.25 16.15
CA PRO A 113 -15.54 -19.77 15.17
C PRO A 113 -14.41 -20.52 15.90
N ALA A 114 -13.99 -21.66 15.36
CA ALA A 114 -12.78 -22.37 15.76
C ALA A 114 -11.56 -21.89 14.97
N LYS A 115 -11.76 -21.44 13.73
CA LYS A 115 -10.71 -20.94 12.83
C LYS A 115 -11.21 -19.71 12.08
N VAL A 116 -10.36 -18.70 11.95
CA VAL A 116 -10.62 -17.51 11.12
C VAL A 116 -9.49 -17.38 10.12
N SER A 117 -9.84 -17.30 8.83
CA SER A 117 -8.90 -17.09 7.73
C SER A 117 -9.13 -15.71 7.09
N ILE A 118 -8.03 -15.06 6.72
CA ILE A 118 -8.04 -13.82 5.95
C ILE A 118 -7.43 -14.14 4.59
N GLN A 119 -8.18 -13.83 3.54
CA GLN A 119 -7.74 -13.90 2.15
C GLN A 119 -7.90 -12.52 1.52
N TYR A 120 -7.27 -12.28 0.39
CA TYR A 120 -7.48 -11.05 -0.37
C TYR A 120 -7.60 -11.37 -1.85
N ARG A 121 -8.41 -10.57 -2.54
CA ARG A 121 -8.49 -10.60 -4.00
C ARG A 121 -7.25 -9.92 -4.60
N PRO A 122 -6.81 -10.34 -5.80
CA PRO A 122 -5.72 -9.65 -6.50
C PRO A 122 -6.00 -8.15 -6.63
N ALA A 123 -4.95 -7.34 -6.41
CA ALA A 123 -5.05 -5.91 -6.57
C ALA A 123 -5.17 -5.53 -8.05
N GLN A 124 -5.85 -4.41 -8.31
CA GLN A 124 -5.71 -3.72 -9.59
C GLN A 124 -4.46 -2.86 -9.52
N TRP A 125 -3.50 -3.13 -10.40
CA TRP A 125 -2.25 -2.39 -10.41
C TRP A 125 -2.40 -1.13 -11.25
N ARG A 126 -2.09 0.01 -10.64
CA ARG A 126 -2.03 1.28 -11.34
C ARG A 126 -0.67 1.92 -11.11
N GLN A 127 -0.02 2.32 -12.21
CA GLN A 127 1.24 3.05 -12.12
C GLN A 127 1.01 4.38 -11.37
N ALA A 128 1.91 4.68 -10.44
CA ALA A 128 1.89 5.92 -9.69
C ALA A 128 2.27 7.10 -10.60
N ALA A 129 1.54 8.22 -10.45
CA ALA A 129 1.80 9.45 -11.20
C ALA A 129 3.06 10.20 -10.71
N ARG A 130 3.65 9.79 -9.59
CA ARG A 130 4.81 10.42 -8.96
C ARG A 130 5.82 9.38 -8.52
N ILE A 131 7.07 9.82 -8.33
CA ILE A 131 8.12 8.99 -7.75
C ILE A 131 7.78 8.58 -6.31
N PRO A 132 8.20 7.40 -5.82
CA PRO A 132 7.84 6.88 -4.50
C PRO A 132 8.17 7.82 -3.35
N SER A 133 9.27 8.56 -3.45
CA SER A 133 9.68 9.55 -2.46
C SER A 133 8.74 10.76 -2.34
N ALA A 134 7.77 10.92 -3.25
CA ALA A 134 6.71 11.93 -3.13
C ALA A 134 5.58 11.50 -2.16
N PHE A 135 5.47 10.21 -1.85
CA PHE A 135 4.45 9.65 -0.94
C PHE A 135 4.98 9.58 0.50
N GLN A 136 4.99 10.72 1.17
CA GLN A 136 5.45 10.89 2.54
C GLN A 136 4.47 10.28 3.55
N ARG A 137 4.99 9.52 4.50
CA ARG A 137 4.21 9.00 5.62
C ARG A 137 3.69 10.16 6.47
N PHE A 138 2.44 10.07 6.90
CA PHE A 138 1.87 10.99 7.88
C PHE A 138 2.52 10.78 9.24
N PRO A 139 3.25 11.78 9.79
CA PRO A 139 3.93 11.61 11.06
C PRO A 139 2.92 11.42 12.20
N VAL A 140 3.14 10.39 13.01
CA VAL A 140 2.35 10.13 14.21
C VAL A 140 3.21 10.41 15.44
N SER A 141 2.66 11.10 16.43
CA SER A 141 3.41 11.51 17.62
C SER A 141 2.59 11.36 18.90
N ARG A 142 3.32 11.33 20.04
CA ARG A 142 2.77 11.25 21.41
C ARG A 142 1.76 10.10 21.58
N VAL A 143 2.08 8.95 21.00
CA VAL A 143 1.24 7.76 21.10
C VAL A 143 1.23 7.30 22.55
N GLN A 144 0.04 7.12 23.11
CA GLN A 144 -0.18 6.46 24.39
C GLN A 144 -1.09 5.26 24.18
N THR A 145 -0.83 4.18 24.93
CA THR A 145 -1.66 2.97 24.91
C THR A 145 -1.98 2.60 26.35
N LEU A 146 -3.26 2.64 26.70
CA LEU A 146 -3.74 2.44 28.06
C LEU A 146 -4.74 1.29 28.08
N ARG A 147 -4.44 0.25 28.86
CA ARG A 147 -5.37 -0.85 29.07
C ARG A 147 -6.57 -0.39 29.90
N GLN A 148 -7.76 -0.67 29.42
CA GLN A 148 -9.03 -0.35 30.08
C GLN A 148 -9.48 -1.48 31.00
N LYS A 149 -10.45 -1.19 31.89
CA LYS A 149 -10.98 -2.16 32.87
C LYS A 149 -11.65 -3.38 32.20
N ASP A 150 -12.26 -3.18 31.03
CA ASP A 150 -12.89 -4.23 30.23
C ASP A 150 -11.88 -5.11 29.46
N GLY A 151 -10.59 -4.76 29.52
CA GLY A 151 -9.51 -5.45 28.81
C GLY A 151 -9.22 -4.92 27.40
N SER A 152 -10.00 -3.94 26.90
CA SER A 152 -9.66 -3.21 25.68
C SER A 152 -8.46 -2.28 25.90
N TYR A 153 -7.92 -1.71 24.82
CA TYR A 153 -6.83 -0.75 24.87
C TYR A 153 -7.26 0.56 24.23
N LEU A 154 -7.18 1.64 24.99
CA LEU A 154 -7.34 3.00 24.48
C LEU A 154 -6.00 3.46 23.90
N VAL A 155 -5.99 3.81 22.62
CA VAL A 155 -4.82 4.37 21.94
C VAL A 155 -5.12 5.80 21.54
N THR A 156 -4.24 6.71 21.94
CA THR A 156 -4.34 8.14 21.63
C THR A 156 -3.05 8.63 21.02
N GLY A 157 -3.11 9.74 20.32
CA GLY A 157 -1.93 10.41 19.77
C GLY A 157 -2.34 11.53 18.83
N TYR A 158 -1.39 12.00 18.05
CA TYR A 158 -1.58 13.08 17.09
C TYR A 158 -1.05 12.67 15.72
N VAL A 159 -1.77 13.05 14.67
CA VAL A 159 -1.34 12.84 13.27
C VAL A 159 -1.02 14.20 12.64
N SER A 160 0.15 14.31 12.04
CA SER A 160 0.58 15.51 11.31
C SER A 160 0.44 15.29 9.82
N ASN A 161 0.24 16.38 9.08
CA ASN A 161 0.20 16.37 7.62
C ASN A 161 1.54 16.87 7.06
N PRO A 162 2.30 16.05 6.30
CA PRO A 162 3.55 16.46 5.66
C PRO A 162 3.33 17.23 4.35
N TYR A 163 2.09 17.42 3.92
CA TYR A 163 1.72 18.08 2.67
C TYR A 163 1.22 19.50 2.88
N ARG A 164 1.29 20.33 1.84
CA ARG A 164 0.84 21.74 1.88
C ARG A 164 -0.67 21.90 1.97
N VAL A 165 -1.41 21.00 1.34
CA VAL A 165 -2.88 21.02 1.34
C VAL A 165 -3.43 20.07 2.38
N THR A 166 -4.63 20.37 2.85
CA THR A 166 -5.36 19.55 3.83
C THR A 166 -5.54 18.12 3.32
N ALA A 167 -5.25 17.12 4.15
CA ALA A 167 -5.69 15.76 3.89
C ALA A 167 -7.12 15.60 4.39
N GLY A 168 -8.05 15.32 3.47
CA GLY A 168 -9.49 15.31 3.74
C GLY A 168 -9.89 14.32 4.82
N SER A 169 -9.56 13.04 4.64
CA SER A 169 -9.76 12.00 5.65
C SER A 169 -8.59 11.03 5.68
N LEU A 170 -8.06 10.77 6.88
CA LEU A 170 -7.02 9.79 7.13
C LEU A 170 -7.57 8.61 7.93
N VAL A 171 -7.23 7.40 7.52
CA VAL A 171 -7.38 6.20 8.36
C VAL A 171 -6.16 6.08 9.26
N VAL A 172 -6.38 6.06 10.56
CA VAL A 172 -5.36 5.77 11.56
C VAL A 172 -5.54 4.34 12.05
N ASN A 173 -4.54 3.50 11.84
CA ASN A 173 -4.50 2.12 12.33
C ASN A 173 -3.50 2.01 13.48
N ALA A 174 -3.91 1.39 14.59
CA ALA A 174 -3.03 0.99 15.68
C ALA A 174 -2.94 -0.54 15.73
N MET A 175 -1.71 -1.03 15.61
CA MET A 175 -1.36 -2.46 15.61
C MET A 175 -0.66 -2.77 16.92
N LEU A 176 -1.30 -3.61 17.75
CA LEU A 176 -0.78 -4.00 19.05
C LEU A 176 0.19 -5.17 18.89
N ARG A 177 1.34 -5.09 19.56
CA ARG A 177 2.39 -6.11 19.53
C ARG A 177 2.73 -6.60 20.94
N ASP A 178 3.07 -7.88 21.03
CA ASP A 178 3.67 -8.43 22.25
C ASP A 178 5.17 -8.11 22.35
N GLN A 179 5.82 -8.61 23.41
CA GLN A 179 7.24 -8.36 23.68
C GLN A 179 8.18 -8.93 22.61
N SER A 180 7.75 -9.96 21.88
CA SER A 180 8.52 -10.54 20.75
C SER A 180 8.33 -9.75 19.45
N GLY A 181 7.47 -8.74 19.45
CA GLY A 181 7.10 -7.97 18.27
C GLY A 181 5.98 -8.62 17.44
N LYS A 182 5.40 -9.73 17.88
CA LYS A 182 4.30 -10.39 17.17
C LYS A 182 3.02 -9.57 17.23
N LEU A 183 2.31 -9.48 16.11
CA LEU A 183 0.99 -8.85 16.03
C LEU A 183 -0.05 -9.63 16.86
N ILE A 184 -0.74 -8.95 17.77
CA ILE A 184 -1.71 -9.54 18.71
C ILE A 184 -3.11 -8.93 18.62
N GLY A 185 -3.26 -7.81 17.92
CA GLY A 185 -4.55 -7.20 17.62
C GLY A 185 -4.37 -5.84 16.93
N GLY A 186 -5.49 -5.19 16.63
CA GLY A 186 -5.45 -3.83 16.11
C GLY A 186 -6.83 -3.20 16.04
N GLY A 187 -6.85 -1.89 15.86
CA GLY A 187 -8.07 -1.12 15.63
C GLY A 187 -7.78 0.06 14.72
N SER A 188 -8.85 0.64 14.17
CA SER A 188 -8.79 1.78 13.27
C SER A 188 -9.73 2.90 13.71
N THR A 189 -9.37 4.13 13.39
CA THR A 189 -10.24 5.30 13.48
C THR A 189 -9.99 6.23 12.30
N PHE A 190 -10.80 7.26 12.17
CA PHE A 190 -10.66 8.28 11.14
C PHE A 190 -10.28 9.61 11.78
N VAL A 191 -9.53 10.41 11.03
CA VAL A 191 -9.25 11.79 11.38
C VAL A 191 -9.40 12.63 10.12
N ASP A 192 -10.30 13.58 10.19
CA ASP A 192 -10.63 14.45 9.07
C ASP A 192 -9.92 15.80 9.18
N ASP A 193 -9.89 16.54 8.07
CA ASP A 193 -9.38 17.90 7.97
C ASP A 193 -7.95 18.09 8.54
N VAL A 194 -7.05 17.16 8.21
CA VAL A 194 -5.68 17.15 8.75
C VAL A 194 -4.83 18.21 8.03
N LYS A 195 -4.58 19.33 8.69
CA LYS A 195 -3.84 20.48 8.15
C LYS A 195 -2.36 20.45 8.59
N ALA A 196 -1.49 20.99 7.75
CA ALA A 196 -0.08 21.18 8.11
C ALA A 196 0.05 22.09 9.34
N GLY A 197 0.96 21.74 10.26
CA GLY A 197 1.24 22.51 11.48
C GLY A 197 0.14 22.49 12.54
N ARG A 198 -1.02 21.86 12.30
CA ARG A 198 -2.14 21.74 13.25
C ARG A 198 -2.53 20.27 13.39
N PRO A 199 -1.73 19.45 14.10
CA PRO A 199 -1.98 18.02 14.15
C PRO A 199 -3.22 17.72 15.01
N PRO A 200 -4.32 17.18 14.44
CA PRO A 200 -5.46 16.73 15.21
C PRO A 200 -5.11 15.53 16.10
N ARG A 201 -5.83 15.42 17.22
CA ARG A 201 -5.76 14.25 18.11
C ARG A 201 -6.62 13.12 17.53
N PHE A 202 -6.09 11.91 17.53
CA PHE A 202 -6.91 10.71 17.35
C PHE A 202 -7.13 9.99 18.68
N VAL A 203 -8.26 9.30 18.76
CA VAL A 203 -8.63 8.41 19.86
C VAL A 203 -9.25 7.17 19.23
N LEU A 204 -8.74 5.99 19.58
CA LEU A 204 -9.30 4.73 19.13
C LEU A 204 -9.25 3.69 20.24
N THR A 205 -10.18 2.75 20.21
CA THR A 205 -10.23 1.62 21.13
C THR A 205 -9.94 0.34 20.37
N VAL A 206 -8.95 -0.43 20.83
CA VAL A 206 -8.67 -1.77 20.34
C VAL A 206 -9.30 -2.78 21.27
N SER A 207 -10.34 -3.46 20.77
CA SER A 207 -11.10 -4.47 21.50
C SER A 207 -10.75 -5.88 21.04
N GLY A 208 -11.19 -6.89 21.80
CA GLY A 208 -11.02 -8.29 21.42
C GLY A 208 -9.61 -8.86 21.64
N VAL A 209 -8.72 -8.15 22.33
CA VAL A 209 -7.38 -8.65 22.66
C VAL A 209 -7.48 -9.72 23.77
N PRO A 210 -6.84 -10.89 23.65
CA PRO A 210 -6.90 -11.93 24.66
C PRO A 210 -6.36 -11.46 26.02
N LYS A 211 -7.10 -11.70 27.11
CA LYS A 211 -6.78 -11.19 28.47
C LYS A 211 -5.39 -11.58 29.00
N LYS A 212 -4.86 -12.73 28.56
CA LYS A 212 -3.56 -13.28 28.98
C LYS A 212 -2.37 -12.67 28.23
N VAL A 213 -2.62 -11.98 27.13
CA VAL A 213 -1.58 -11.38 26.28
C VAL A 213 -1.33 -9.95 26.74
N LYS A 214 -0.08 -9.63 27.05
CA LYS A 214 0.35 -8.27 27.40
C LYS A 214 0.80 -7.54 26.14
N VAL A 215 0.28 -6.32 25.95
CA VAL A 215 0.77 -5.40 24.91
C VAL A 215 2.08 -4.79 25.40
N ALA A 216 3.13 -4.92 24.58
CA ALA A 216 4.43 -4.32 24.85
C ALA A 216 4.67 -3.08 23.98
N ARG A 217 4.12 -3.06 22.77
CA ARG A 217 4.30 -1.97 21.80
C ARG A 217 3.04 -1.76 20.96
N THR A 218 2.83 -0.53 20.53
CA THR A 218 1.77 -0.17 19.58
C THR A 218 2.39 0.53 18.38
N ASP A 219 2.25 -0.06 17.20
CA ASP A 219 2.61 0.59 15.94
C ASP A 219 1.41 1.35 15.41
N VAL A 220 1.54 2.67 15.25
CA VAL A 220 0.49 3.50 14.69
C VAL A 220 0.90 4.01 13.33
N SER A 221 0.00 3.89 12.36
CA SER A 221 0.17 4.41 11.01
C SER A 221 -1.06 5.19 10.59
N ALA A 222 -0.85 6.27 9.83
CA ALA A 222 -1.91 7.05 9.21
C ALA A 222 -1.68 7.12 7.70
N ARG A 223 -2.76 7.11 6.92
CA ARG A 223 -2.75 7.19 5.46
C ARG A 223 -4.07 7.74 4.93
N THR A 224 -4.09 8.15 3.67
CA THR A 224 -5.31 8.53 2.98
C THR A 224 -6.31 7.39 2.96
N TRP A 225 -7.58 7.71 3.21
CA TRP A 225 -8.69 6.78 3.04
C TRP A 225 -9.09 6.65 1.58
N GLY A 226 -9.39 5.44 1.12
CA GLY A 226 -9.95 5.18 -0.21
C GLY A 226 -9.26 4.06 -0.97
N SER A 227 -10.03 3.35 -1.79
CA SER A 227 -9.59 2.18 -2.57
C SER A 227 -8.65 2.52 -3.74
N THR A 228 -8.44 3.80 -4.02
CA THR A 228 -7.52 4.31 -5.06
C THR A 228 -6.44 5.17 -4.43
N GLY A 229 -5.27 5.24 -5.06
CA GLY A 229 -4.15 6.09 -4.67
C GLY A 229 -4.35 7.57 -5.00
N LYS A 230 -5.45 7.93 -5.66
CA LYS A 230 -5.73 9.30 -6.13
C LYS A 230 -5.68 10.35 -5.01
N PRO A 231 -6.28 10.15 -3.83
CA PRO A 231 -6.16 11.14 -2.75
C PRO A 231 -4.71 11.36 -2.31
N TYR A 232 -3.89 10.32 -2.31
CA TYR A 232 -2.48 10.43 -1.92
C TYR A 232 -1.64 11.13 -2.99
N GLU A 233 -1.97 10.90 -4.27
CA GLU A 233 -1.36 11.59 -5.41
C GLU A 233 -1.71 13.07 -5.45
N GLU A 234 -2.95 13.44 -5.15
CA GLU A 234 -3.37 14.85 -5.05
C GLU A 234 -2.56 15.60 -3.98
N LEU A 235 -2.34 14.97 -2.82
CA LEU A 235 -1.46 15.51 -1.78
C LEU A 235 -0.01 15.63 -2.26
N ALA A 236 0.51 14.59 -2.90
CA ALA A 236 1.87 14.58 -3.43
C ALA A 236 2.10 15.65 -4.52
N LEU A 237 1.09 15.92 -5.36
CA LEU A 237 1.12 16.97 -6.39
C LEU A 237 1.14 18.37 -5.78
N ALA A 238 0.43 18.58 -4.67
CA ALA A 238 0.43 19.85 -3.94
C ALA A 238 1.77 20.15 -3.22
N GLY A 239 2.64 19.14 -3.09
CA GLY A 239 3.97 19.27 -2.49
C GLY A 239 4.00 19.22 -0.97
N MET A 240 5.22 19.18 -0.41
CA MET A 240 5.46 19.00 1.03
C MET A 240 5.49 20.32 1.81
N ALA A 241 5.21 20.22 3.11
CA ALA A 241 5.31 21.28 4.12
C ALA A 241 6.10 20.78 5.35
N PRO A 242 7.07 21.56 5.88
CA PRO A 242 7.57 22.82 5.32
C PRO A 242 8.35 22.60 4.02
N VAL A 243 8.42 23.62 3.18
CA VAL A 243 9.37 23.63 2.07
C VAL A 243 10.75 23.65 2.69
N HIS A 244 11.59 22.66 2.41
CA HIS A 244 13.02 22.80 2.72
C HIS A 244 13.55 23.96 1.88
N THR A 245 13.51 25.17 2.43
CA THR A 245 14.08 26.40 1.86
C THR A 245 15.56 26.55 2.23
N VAL A 246 16.10 25.59 2.97
CA VAL A 246 17.54 25.51 3.22
C VAL A 246 18.20 25.26 1.88
N LYS A 247 18.80 26.31 1.32
CA LYS A 247 19.67 26.23 0.15
C LYS A 247 20.66 25.09 0.40
N PRO A 248 20.83 24.14 -0.54
CA PRO A 248 21.83 23.10 -0.40
C PRO A 248 23.16 23.75 -0.04
N THR A 249 23.72 23.38 1.11
CA THR A 249 25.06 23.81 1.53
C THR A 249 26.15 23.00 0.85
N THR A 250 25.77 21.91 0.19
CA THR A 250 26.62 21.17 -0.73
C THR A 250 26.90 22.02 -1.96
N GLU A 251 28.17 22.10 -2.36
CA GLU A 251 28.55 22.71 -3.62
C GLU A 251 27.76 22.07 -4.77
N PRO A 252 27.39 22.84 -5.81
CA PRO A 252 26.85 22.27 -7.04
C PRO A 252 27.78 21.15 -7.51
N PHE A 253 27.22 20.01 -7.91
CA PHE A 253 28.04 18.97 -8.53
C PHE A 253 28.81 19.59 -9.70
N ALA A 254 30.14 19.45 -9.70
CA ALA A 254 31.00 20.00 -10.75
C ALA A 254 30.67 19.42 -12.13
N GLU A 255 30.09 18.22 -12.16
CA GLU A 255 29.62 17.54 -13.36
C GLU A 255 28.23 16.95 -13.12
N ASP A 256 27.31 17.20 -14.05
CA ASP A 256 26.02 16.53 -14.09
C ASP A 256 26.24 15.05 -14.44
N ARG A 257 25.92 14.14 -13.52
CA ARG A 257 26.15 12.69 -13.70
C ARG A 257 25.14 12.04 -14.66
N ARG A 258 24.80 12.73 -15.76
CA ARG A 258 23.96 12.23 -16.87
C ARG A 258 24.37 12.73 -18.26
N THR A 259 25.62 13.17 -18.45
CA THR A 259 26.17 13.45 -19.80
C THR A 259 27.40 12.61 -20.15
N GLN A 260 27.58 11.45 -19.50
CA GLN A 260 28.60 10.45 -19.86
C GLN A 260 27.96 9.13 -20.28
N ILE A 261 27.14 9.14 -21.34
CA ILE A 261 27.03 8.02 -22.28
C ILE A 261 26.78 8.67 -23.65
N VAL A 262 27.47 8.20 -24.69
CA VAL A 262 27.46 8.67 -26.09
C VAL A 262 28.48 9.79 -26.43
N SER A 263 29.77 9.47 -26.37
CA SER A 263 30.72 9.97 -27.40
C SER A 263 32.05 9.21 -27.49
N GLU A 264 32.32 8.21 -26.65
CA GLU A 264 33.43 7.27 -26.87
C GLU A 264 32.95 6.00 -27.58
N TYR A 265 32.65 6.15 -28.87
CA TYR A 265 32.91 5.13 -29.89
C TYR A 265 33.35 5.88 -31.15
N LYS A 266 34.63 6.26 -31.17
CA LYS A 266 35.32 6.52 -32.44
C LYS A 266 36.08 5.23 -32.80
N GLN A 267 35.81 4.76 -34.01
CA GLN A 267 36.68 3.88 -34.78
C GLN A 267 38.07 4.48 -34.92
#